data_AF-A0A7S3EJA0-F1
#
_entry.id   AF-A0A7S3EJA0-F1
#
_cell.length_a   1.000
_cell.length_b   1.000
_cell.length_c   1.000
_cell.angle_alpha   90.00
_cell.angle_beta   90.00
_cell.angle_gamma   90.00
#
_symmetry.space_group_name_H-M   'P 1'
#
loop_
_entity.id
_entity.type
_entity.pdbx_description
1 polymer ?
#
loop_
_entity_poly.entity_id
_entity_poly.type
_entity_poly.pdbx_seq_one_letter_code
_entity_poly.pdbx_strand_id
1 'polypeptide(L)'
;MFRFSDCPGVLIDGFPREMNQAVQFEAAYARARAVLFFSCSNEVLKDRLTNRGLTSGRVDDEASVIEKRINTFHEMTMPVVDYYRRNERLQCFDAEQAPESVFDDLSGFFKAEEMRKAPRKREQESKKILSGSASQA
;
A
#
# COMPACT_ATOMS: atom_id res chain seq x y z
N MET A 1 -14.89 -0.84 16.52
CA MET A 1 -13.61 -1.51 16.20
C MET A 1 -13.93 -2.69 15.31
N PHE A 2 -13.71 -2.59 14.00
CA PHE A 2 -13.94 -3.72 13.08
C PHE A 2 -12.96 -4.84 13.44
N ARG A 3 -13.48 -5.99 13.88
CA ARG A 3 -12.69 -7.21 14.03
C ARG A 3 -13.12 -8.14 12.91
N PHE A 4 -12.29 -8.21 11.88
CA PHE A 4 -12.38 -9.28 10.90
C PHE A 4 -11.66 -10.48 11.49
N SER A 5 -12.40 -11.32 12.20
CA SER A 5 -11.86 -12.45 12.99
C SER A 5 -10.99 -13.40 12.16
N ASP A 6 -11.22 -13.45 10.84
CA ASP A 6 -10.60 -14.40 9.92
C ASP A 6 -9.85 -13.74 8.75
N CYS A 7 -9.58 -12.42 8.78
CA CYS A 7 -8.82 -11.75 7.72
C CYS A 7 -7.47 -11.21 8.23
N PRO A 8 -6.34 -11.52 7.55
CA PRO A 8 -5.00 -11.09 7.99
C PRO A 8 -4.73 -9.59 7.78
N GLY A 9 -5.62 -8.91 7.03
CA GLY A 9 -5.56 -7.49 6.73
C GLY A 9 -6.64 -7.07 5.74
N VAL A 10 -6.69 -5.78 5.45
CA VAL A 10 -7.62 -5.19 4.47
C VAL A 10 -6.77 -4.43 3.45
N LEU A 11 -7.01 -4.69 2.15
CA LEU A 11 -6.49 -3.89 1.06
C LEU A 11 -7.61 -2.96 0.58
N ILE A 12 -7.36 -1.66 0.60
CA ILE A 12 -8.32 -0.66 0.14
C ILE A 12 -7.79 -0.11 -1.19
N ASP A 13 -8.45 -0.48 -2.28
CA ASP A 13 -8.06 -0.06 -3.62
C ASP A 13 -8.61 1.34 -3.95
N GLY A 14 -7.77 2.18 -4.56
CA GLY A 14 -8.15 3.50 -5.06
C GLY A 14 -8.54 4.52 -3.98
N PHE A 15 -8.15 4.32 -2.72
CA PHE A 15 -8.40 5.23 -1.60
C PHE A 15 -7.15 5.34 -0.70
N PRO A 16 -6.85 6.52 -0.13
CA PRO A 16 -7.52 7.81 -0.32
C PRO A 16 -7.06 8.52 -1.61
N ARG A 17 -7.96 9.28 -2.24
CA ARG A 17 -7.67 10.11 -3.42
C ARG A 17 -7.43 11.59 -3.09
N GLU A 18 -7.76 11.98 -1.87
CA GLU A 18 -7.63 13.36 -1.36
C GLU A 18 -7.13 13.38 0.09
N MET A 19 -6.52 14.50 0.51
CA MET A 19 -5.94 14.61 1.84
C MET A 19 -6.96 14.50 2.97
N ASN A 20 -8.13 15.13 2.80
CA ASN A 20 -9.18 15.07 3.82
C ASN A 20 -9.68 13.63 4.05
N GLN A 21 -9.75 12.82 2.99
CA GLN A 21 -10.10 11.40 3.10
C GLN A 21 -9.05 10.63 3.92
N ALA A 22 -7.75 10.90 3.68
CA ALA A 22 -6.66 10.27 4.43
C ALA A 22 -6.76 10.62 5.93
N VAL A 23 -6.88 11.91 6.26
CA VAL A 23 -6.95 12.38 7.65
C VAL A 23 -8.17 11.82 8.37
N GLN A 24 -9.35 11.88 7.74
CA GLN A 24 -10.58 11.38 8.35
C GLN A 24 -10.56 9.87 8.54
N PHE A 25 -10.02 9.12 7.56
CA PHE A 25 -9.94 7.66 7.66
C PHE A 25 -9.02 7.22 8.80
N GLU A 26 -7.83 7.81 8.91
CA GLU A 26 -6.89 7.45 9.99
C GLU A 26 -7.42 7.83 11.37
N ALA A 27 -8.16 8.94 11.48
CA ALA A 27 -8.79 9.37 12.73
C ALA A 27 -9.99 8.49 13.14
N ALA A 28 -10.84 8.09 12.18
CA ALA A 28 -12.08 7.37 12.46
C ALA A 28 -11.88 5.85 12.57
N TYR A 29 -10.94 5.28 11.83
CA TYR A 29 -10.82 3.83 11.68
C TYR A 29 -9.48 3.30 12.17
N ALA A 30 -8.41 3.54 11.40
CA ALA A 30 -7.08 3.04 11.71
C ALA A 30 -6.03 3.73 10.84
N ARG A 31 -4.83 3.87 11.40
CA ARG A 31 -3.65 4.31 10.66
C ARG A 31 -3.27 3.28 9.59
N ALA A 32 -3.02 3.73 8.36
CA ALA A 32 -2.56 2.86 7.30
C ALA A 32 -1.16 2.31 7.64
N ARG A 33 -1.00 0.99 7.54
CA ARG A 33 0.29 0.31 7.75
C ARG A 33 1.26 0.62 6.62
N ALA A 34 0.78 0.54 5.38
CA ALA A 34 1.51 0.85 4.18
C ALA A 34 0.54 1.38 3.12
N VAL A 35 1.04 2.25 2.26
CA VAL A 35 0.35 2.73 1.05
C VAL A 35 1.17 2.27 -0.13
N LEU A 36 0.54 1.51 -1.02
CA LEU A 36 1.17 0.94 -2.21
C LEU A 36 0.91 1.89 -3.37
N PHE A 37 1.97 2.45 -3.93
CA PHE A 37 1.90 3.40 -5.03
C PHE A 37 2.54 2.81 -6.28
N PHE A 38 1.74 2.73 -7.35
CA PHE A 38 2.17 2.23 -8.65
C PHE A 38 2.55 3.42 -9.53
N SER A 39 3.85 3.65 -9.69
CA SER A 39 4.34 4.74 -10.55
C SER A 39 4.25 4.32 -12.00
N CYS A 40 3.69 5.20 -12.82
CA CYS A 40 3.53 4.99 -14.26
C CYS A 40 3.50 6.36 -14.95
N SER A 41 4.16 6.49 -16.09
CA SER A 41 4.09 7.71 -16.89
C SER A 41 2.68 7.97 -17.42
N ASN A 42 2.36 9.24 -17.66
CA ASN A 42 1.10 9.66 -18.23
C ASN A 42 0.87 9.03 -19.62
N GLU A 43 1.94 8.79 -20.40
CA GLU A 43 1.87 8.17 -21.73
C GLU A 43 1.38 6.72 -21.62
N VAL A 44 2.04 5.91 -20.80
CA VAL A 44 1.64 4.51 -20.58
C VAL A 44 0.24 4.42 -19.95
N LEU A 45 -0.12 5.34 -19.03
CA LEU A 45 -1.46 5.40 -18.45
C LEU A 45 -2.54 5.69 -19.51
N LYS A 46 -2.31 6.66 -20.39
CA LYS A 46 -3.24 6.99 -21.49
C LYS A 46 -3.45 5.79 -22.38
N ASP A 47 -2.37 5.15 -22.84
CA ASP A 47 -2.45 3.99 -23.73
C ASP A 47 -3.22 2.83 -23.08
N ARG A 48 -2.95 2.52 -21.81
CA ARG A 48 -3.66 1.46 -21.09
C ARG A 48 -5.15 1.78 -20.90
N LEU A 49 -5.49 3.03 -20.57
CA LEU A 49 -6.89 3.44 -20.40
C LEU A 49 -7.65 3.43 -21.72
N THR A 50 -7.05 3.90 -22.81
CA THR A 50 -7.66 3.85 -24.15
C THR A 50 -7.93 2.41 -24.58
N ASN A 51 -6.95 1.52 -24.45
CA ASN A 51 -7.14 0.09 -24.78
C ASN A 51 -8.23 -0.57 -23.91
N ARG A 52 -8.37 -0.15 -22.66
CA ARG A 52 -9.43 -0.64 -21.76
C ARG A 52 -10.82 -0.11 -22.15
N GLY A 53 -10.92 1.13 -22.61
CA GLY A 53 -12.16 1.70 -23.13
C GLY A 53 -12.69 0.90 -24.33
N LEU A 54 -11.79 0.50 -25.24
CA LEU A 54 -12.12 -0.30 -26.42
C LEU A 54 -12.63 -1.71 -26.08
N THR A 55 -12.15 -2.31 -25.00
CA THR A 55 -12.44 -3.70 -24.64
C THR A 55 -13.58 -3.86 -23.63
N SER A 56 -13.84 -2.85 -22.79
CA SER A 56 -14.77 -2.95 -21.66
C SER A 56 -16.04 -2.12 -21.77
N GLY A 57 -16.13 -1.19 -22.74
CA GLY A 57 -17.29 -0.31 -22.90
C GLY A 57 -17.48 0.71 -21.76
N ARG A 58 -16.41 1.03 -21.01
CA ARG A 58 -16.45 2.01 -19.93
C ARG A 58 -16.46 3.43 -20.48
N VAL A 59 -17.49 4.19 -20.10
CA VAL A 59 -17.67 5.59 -20.50
C VAL A 59 -16.56 6.52 -19.98
N ASP A 60 -15.91 6.18 -18.86
CA ASP A 60 -14.86 6.99 -18.25
C ASP A 60 -13.47 6.84 -18.90
N ASP A 61 -13.36 6.03 -19.95
CA ASP A 61 -12.13 5.76 -20.71
C ASP A 61 -12.16 6.45 -22.10
N GLU A 62 -13.02 7.46 -22.30
CA GLU A 62 -12.94 8.39 -23.44
C GLU A 62 -11.74 9.34 -23.29
N ALA A 63 -11.07 9.72 -24.38
CA ALA A 63 -9.85 10.53 -24.35
C ALA A 63 -9.97 11.83 -23.52
N SER A 64 -11.12 12.52 -23.65
CA SER A 64 -11.42 13.76 -22.91
C SER A 64 -11.57 13.54 -21.40
N VAL A 65 -12.00 12.34 -20.99
CA VAL A 65 -12.17 11.95 -19.58
C VAL A 65 -10.86 11.42 -18.99
N ILE A 66 -10.06 10.70 -19.78
CA ILE A 66 -8.74 10.21 -19.39
C ILE A 66 -7.83 11.38 -18.97
N GLU A 67 -7.78 12.44 -19.76
CA GLU A 67 -6.95 13.61 -19.45
C GLU A 67 -7.38 14.29 -18.15
N LYS A 68 -8.69 14.48 -17.95
CA LYS A 68 -9.24 15.00 -16.69
C LYS A 68 -8.86 14.13 -15.50
N ARG A 69 -8.94 12.81 -15.63
CA ARG A 69 -8.58 11.86 -14.56
C ARG A 69 -7.10 11.94 -14.20
N ILE A 70 -6.22 12.08 -15.19
CA ILE A 70 -4.78 12.26 -14.96
C ILE A 70 -4.52 13.59 -14.24
N ASN A 71 -5.14 14.68 -14.69
CA ASN A 71 -4.98 16.00 -14.05
C ASN A 71 -5.48 15.98 -12.60
N THR A 72 -6.68 15.44 -12.35
CA THR A 72 -7.21 15.30 -10.99
C THR A 72 -6.31 14.44 -10.10
N PHE A 73 -5.72 13.37 -10.65
CA PHE A 73 -4.76 12.57 -9.89
C PHE A 73 -3.54 13.40 -9.46
N HIS A 74 -2.96 14.20 -10.36
CA HIS A 74 -1.82 15.06 -10.04
C HIS A 74 -2.18 16.18 -9.06
N GLU A 75 -3.36 16.79 -9.19
CA GLU A 75 -3.78 17.89 -8.32
C GLU A 75 -4.19 17.42 -6.92
N MET A 76 -4.92 16.31 -6.83
CA MET A 76 -5.60 15.90 -5.61
C MET A 76 -4.93 14.72 -4.92
N THR A 77 -4.44 13.74 -5.69
CA THR A 77 -3.90 12.48 -5.16
C THR A 77 -2.39 12.53 -4.94
N MET A 78 -1.60 13.23 -5.76
CA MET A 78 -0.16 13.36 -5.53
C MET A 78 0.21 13.99 -4.18
N PRO A 79 -0.52 15.00 -3.65
CA PRO A 79 -0.28 15.48 -2.28
C PRO A 79 -0.43 14.38 -1.21
N VAL A 80 -1.34 13.43 -1.43
CA VAL A 80 -1.54 12.27 -0.55
C VAL A 80 -0.33 11.33 -0.63
N VAL A 81 0.15 11.05 -1.84
CA VAL A 81 1.37 10.25 -2.08
C VAL A 81 2.56 10.88 -1.35
N ASP A 82 2.75 12.20 -1.49
CA ASP A 82 3.84 12.93 -0.83
C ASP A 82 3.74 12.88 0.70
N TYR A 83 2.53 13.02 1.25
CA TYR A 83 2.30 12.89 2.68
C TYR A 83 2.71 11.50 3.20
N TYR A 84 2.31 10.42 2.53
CA TYR A 84 2.71 9.08 2.96
C TYR A 84 4.19 8.79 2.72
N ARG A 85 4.81 9.39 1.69
CA ARG A 85 6.26 9.31 1.44
C ARG A 85 7.05 9.93 2.58
N ARG A 86 6.71 11.16 2.99
CA ARG A 86 7.38 11.88 4.09
C ARG A 86 7.24 11.17 5.44
N ASN A 87 6.19 10.37 5.59
CA ASN A 87 5.92 9.59 6.79
C ASN A 87 6.49 8.16 6.74
N GLU A 88 7.32 7.83 5.74
CA GLU A 88 7.95 6.51 5.56
C GLU A 88 6.95 5.35 5.48
N ARG A 89 5.75 5.60 4.94
CA ARG A 89 4.67 4.61 4.79
C ARG A 89 4.27 4.35 3.35
N LEU A 90 4.93 4.99 2.40
CA LEU A 90 4.72 4.78 0.97
C LEU A 90 5.71 3.74 0.45
N GLN A 91 5.20 2.67 -0.15
CA GLN A 91 5.98 1.76 -0.97
C GLN A 91 5.67 2.04 -2.44
N CYS A 92 6.71 2.32 -3.24
CA CYS A 92 6.58 2.57 -4.67
C CYS A 92 6.89 1.30 -5.46
N PHE A 93 6.12 1.04 -6.51
CA PHE A 93 6.31 -0.04 -7.48
C PHE A 93 6.30 0.54 -8.89
N ASP A 94 7.26 0.17 -9.73
CA ASP A 94 7.27 0.57 -11.13
C ASP A 94 6.24 -0.26 -11.91
N ALA A 95 5.16 0.40 -12.31
CA ALA A 95 4.05 -0.22 -13.02
C ALA A 95 4.20 -0.16 -14.54
N GLU A 96 5.30 0.35 -15.10
CA GLU A 96 5.59 0.26 -16.53
C GLU A 96 6.11 -1.12 -16.94
N GLN A 97 6.64 -1.88 -15.98
CA GLN A 97 7.06 -3.27 -16.16
C GLN A 97 5.91 -4.20 -16.57
N ALA A 98 6.26 -5.42 -16.98
CA ALA A 98 5.30 -6.48 -17.23
C ALA A 98 4.49 -6.81 -15.94
N PRO A 99 3.20 -7.17 -16.04
CA PRO A 99 2.37 -7.49 -14.88
C PRO A 99 2.99 -8.53 -13.94
N GLU A 100 3.69 -9.52 -14.48
CA GLU A 100 4.39 -10.56 -13.73
C GLU A 100 5.52 -9.96 -12.87
N SER A 101 6.33 -9.06 -13.44
CA SER A 101 7.40 -8.36 -12.71
C SER A 101 6.85 -7.49 -11.58
N VAL A 102 5.76 -6.74 -11.85
CA VAL A 102 5.09 -5.93 -10.82
C VAL A 102 4.54 -6.82 -9.70
N PHE A 103 3.99 -7.97 -10.06
CA PHE A 103 3.47 -8.94 -9.09
C PHE A 103 4.57 -9.58 -8.25
N ASP A 104 5.74 -9.85 -8.83
CA ASP A 104 6.91 -10.36 -8.12
C ASP A 104 7.44 -9.34 -7.10
N ASP A 105 7.55 -8.07 -7.50
CA ASP A 105 7.94 -6.98 -6.60
C ASP A 105 6.96 -6.85 -5.43
N LEU A 106 5.67 -6.85 -5.73
CA LEU A 106 4.59 -6.78 -4.73
C LEU A 106 4.62 -7.98 -3.77
N SER A 107 4.82 -9.18 -4.32
CA SER A 107 4.94 -10.42 -3.55
C SER A 107 6.15 -10.39 -2.63
N GLY A 108 7.29 -9.86 -3.10
CA GLY A 108 8.49 -9.63 -2.30
C GLY A 108 8.21 -8.72 -1.11
N PHE A 109 7.51 -7.60 -1.34
CA PHE A 109 7.09 -6.68 -0.29
C PHE A 109 6.22 -7.36 0.77
N PHE A 110 5.17 -8.08 0.38
CA PHE A 110 4.29 -8.75 1.34
C PHE A 110 5.00 -9.84 2.16
N LYS A 111 5.89 -10.63 1.53
CA LYS A 111 6.72 -11.62 2.24
C LYS A 111 7.61 -10.95 3.31
N ALA A 112 8.24 -9.83 2.96
CA ALA A 112 9.04 -9.07 3.92
C ALA A 112 8.20 -8.51 5.08
N GLU A 113 6.99 -8.05 4.79
CA GLU A 113 6.05 -7.55 5.80
C GLU A 113 5.54 -8.65 6.75
N GLU A 114 5.29 -9.86 6.24
CA GLU A 114 4.97 -11.03 7.07
C GLU A 114 6.13 -11.39 7.99
N MET A 115 7.37 -11.39 7.49
CA MET A 115 8.55 -11.64 8.31
C MET A 115 8.75 -10.60 9.40
N ARG A 116 8.40 -9.32 9.17
CA ARG A 116 8.40 -8.27 10.21
C ARG A 116 7.35 -8.49 11.29
N LYS A 117 6.22 -9.15 10.97
CA LYS A 117 5.15 -9.49 11.94
C LYS A 117 5.46 -10.72 12.77
N ALA A 118 6.34 -11.61 12.31
CA ALA A 118 6.71 -12.81 13.06
C ALA A 118 7.29 -12.42 14.43
N PRO A 119 6.87 -13.09 15.53
CA PRO A 119 7.41 -12.81 16.84
C PRO A 119 8.92 -13.04 16.80
N ARG A 120 9.70 -11.99 17.09
CA ARG A 120 11.16 -12.11 17.25
C ARG A 120 11.42 -13.10 18.39
N LYS A 121 11.70 -14.37 18.07
CA LYS A 121 12.28 -15.31 19.02
C LYS A 121 13.68 -14.82 19.36
N ARG A 122 13.83 -13.91 20.32
CA ARG A 122 15.08 -13.55 21.03
C ARG A 122 14.79 -12.46 22.07
N GLU A 123 14.41 -12.91 23.26
CA GLU A 123 14.72 -12.25 24.55
C GLU A 123 14.19 -13.03 25.78
N GLN A 124 13.47 -14.14 25.59
CA GLN A 124 13.03 -14.99 26.71
C GLN A 124 14.02 -16.11 27.10
N GLU A 125 15.00 -16.47 26.27
CA GLU A 125 16.03 -17.44 26.65
C GLU A 125 17.13 -16.84 27.54
N SER A 126 17.52 -15.57 27.34
CA SER A 126 18.55 -14.94 28.18
C SER A 126 18.06 -14.65 29.61
N LYS A 127 16.75 -14.39 29.82
CA LYS A 127 16.18 -14.19 31.16
C LYS A 127 15.95 -15.48 31.94
N LYS A 128 15.95 -16.65 31.28
CA LYS A 128 15.83 -17.96 31.95
C LYS A 128 17.16 -18.50 32.44
N ILE A 129 18.28 -18.08 31.83
CA ILE A 129 19.63 -18.49 32.26
C ILE A 129 20.08 -17.69 33.50
N LEU A 130 19.71 -16.40 33.62
CA LEU A 130 20.09 -15.56 34.77
C LEU A 130 19.26 -15.77 36.05
N SER A 131 18.10 -16.43 35.99
CA SER A 131 17.27 -16.72 37.18
C SER A 131 17.47 -18.13 37.74
N GLY A 132 18.25 -18.99 37.07
CA GLY A 132 18.49 -20.38 37.47
C GLY A 132 19.68 -20.62 38.41
N SER A 133 20.48 -19.59 38.71
CA SER A 133 21.73 -19.72 39.48
C SER A 133 21.72 -19.11 40.88
N ALA A 134 20.54 -18.75 41.42
CA ALA A 134 20.40 -18.15 42.75
C ALA A 134 19.71 -19.06 43.79
N SER A 135 19.95 -20.37 43.74
CA SER A 135 19.50 -21.29 44.79
C SER A 135 20.48 -22.45 44.95
N GLN A 136 21.64 -22.15 45.53
CA GLN A 136 22.51 -23.11 46.24
C GLN A 136 23.65 -22.31 46.90
N ALA A 137 23.40 -21.83 48.12
CA ALA A 137 24.39 -21.48 49.14
C ALA A 137 23.68 -21.46 50.50
#